data_AF-A0A3N6QBK0-F1
#
_entry.id   AF-A0A3N6QBK0-F1
#
_cell.length_a   1.000
_cell.length_b   1.000
_cell.length_c   1.000
_cell.angle_alpha   90.00
_cell.angle_beta   90.00
_cell.angle_gamma   90.00
#
_symmetry.space_group_name_H-M   'P 1'
#
loop_
_entity.id
_entity.type
_entity.pdbx_description
1 polymer ?
#
loop_
_entity_poly.entity_id
_entity_poly.type
_entity_poly.pdbx_seq_one_letter_code
_entity_poly.pdbx_strand_id
1 'polypeptide(L)'
;GKLPWVGLTAAILVYLQSLLGGLVASQWALHQCFGVAELCKIMNSHIAGVVPPTLATLALVVMAWRTSALHPLLRKLANWSGLLVLAQISLGVMTFRLRLQIELLTVSHQAVGAALLGTLVAFTVIALRDRQFAKA
;
A
#
# COMPACT_ATOMS: atom_id res chain seq x y z
N GLY A 1 -7.94 2.79 -21.22
CA GLY A 1 -8.59 3.49 -20.08
C GLY A 1 -7.57 4.13 -19.14
N LYS A 2 -8.04 4.80 -18.08
CA LYS A 2 -7.21 5.47 -17.05
C LYS A 2 -6.68 4.52 -15.96
N LEU A 3 -7.27 3.32 -15.82
CA LEU A 3 -6.92 2.27 -14.85
C LEU A 3 -5.41 2.00 -14.68
N PRO A 4 -4.60 1.78 -15.73
CA PRO A 4 -3.17 1.49 -15.55
C PRO A 4 -2.42 2.65 -14.89
N TRP A 5 -2.80 3.90 -15.17
CA TRP A 5 -2.17 5.07 -14.56
C TRP A 5 -2.53 5.20 -13.08
N VAL A 6 -3.78 4.91 -12.72
CA VAL A 6 -4.21 4.89 -11.31
C VAL A 6 -3.50 3.77 -10.55
N GLY A 7 -3.36 2.59 -11.16
CA GLY A 7 -2.57 1.48 -10.60
C GLY A 7 -1.10 1.86 -10.38
N LEU A 8 -0.47 2.52 -11.36
CA LEU A 8 0.91 2.99 -11.25
C LEU A 8 1.06 4.01 -10.12
N THR A 9 0.16 4.99 -10.04
CA THR A 9 0.17 5.98 -8.95
C THR A 9 0.03 5.30 -7.58
N ALA A 10 -0.90 4.35 -7.44
CA ALA A 10 -1.04 3.58 -6.21
C ALA A 10 0.23 2.81 -5.86
N ALA A 11 0.87 2.15 -6.83
CA ALA A 11 2.11 1.41 -6.62
C ALA A 11 3.26 2.33 -6.15
N ILE A 12 3.43 3.50 -6.78
CA ILE A 12 4.45 4.48 -6.38
C ILE A 12 4.20 4.99 -4.96
N LEU A 13 2.96 5.34 -4.64
CA LEU A 13 2.61 5.84 -3.30
C LEU A 13 2.83 4.77 -2.22
N VAL A 14 2.46 3.51 -2.51
CA VAL A 14 2.73 2.38 -1.59
C VAL A 14 4.24 2.17 -1.44
N TYR A 15 5.01 2.25 -2.52
CA TYR A 15 6.47 2.11 -2.45
C TYR A 15 7.12 3.21 -1.58
N LEU A 16 6.75 4.48 -1.79
CA LEU A 16 7.22 5.58 -0.96
C LEU A 16 6.84 5.38 0.51
N GLN A 17 5.62 4.89 0.77
CA GLN A 17 5.17 4.60 2.12
C GLN A 17 5.91 3.43 2.77
N SER A 18 6.30 2.42 1.99
CA SER A 18 7.18 1.33 2.45
C SER A 18 8.57 1.85 2.81
N LEU A 19 9.12 2.81 2.06
CA LEU A 19 10.39 3.47 2.41
C LEU A 19 10.29 4.26 3.72
N LEU A 20 9.19 5.01 3.92
CA LEU A 20 8.93 5.69 5.20
C LEU A 20 8.80 4.70 6.36
N GLY A 21 8.11 3.58 6.16
CA GLY A 21 8.02 2.51 7.15
C GLY A 21 9.38 1.87 7.46
N GLY A 22 10.23 1.70 6.44
CA GLY A 22 11.61 1.27 6.60
C GLY A 22 12.45 2.26 7.40
N LEU A 23 12.25 3.57 7.20
CA LEU A 23 12.91 4.62 7.97
C LEU A 23 12.47 4.62 9.45
N VAL A 24 11.18 4.41 9.72
CA VAL A 24 10.66 4.25 11.09
C VAL A 24 11.33 3.07 11.80
N ALA A 25 11.47 1.94 11.10
CA ALA A 25 12.10 0.73 11.64
C ALA A 25 13.61 0.90 11.84
N SER A 26 14.34 1.44 10.86
CA SER A 26 15.80 1.54 10.90
C SER A 26 16.31 2.55 11.95
N GLN A 27 15.52 3.58 12.24
CA GLN A 27 15.86 4.60 13.24
C GLN A 27 15.20 4.38 14.60
N TRP A 28 14.46 3.28 14.77
CA TRP A 28 13.69 3.00 15.98
C TRP A 28 12.75 4.16 16.36
N ALA A 29 12.21 4.87 15.37
CA ALA A 29 11.53 6.16 15.54
C ALA A 29 10.29 6.07 16.44
N LEU A 30 9.60 4.92 16.48
CA LEU A 30 8.50 4.69 17.42
C LEU A 30 8.98 4.78 18.88
N HIS A 31 10.05 4.06 19.22
CA HIS A 31 10.56 4.00 20.59
C HIS A 31 11.13 5.35 21.01
N GLN A 32 11.86 6.02 20.11
CA GLN A 32 12.41 7.35 20.38
C GLN A 32 11.29 8.39 20.61
N CYS A 33 10.22 8.34 19.81
CA CYS A 33 9.11 9.28 19.96
C CYS A 33 8.34 9.07 21.27
N PHE A 34 8.09 7.82 21.67
CA PHE A 34 7.36 7.52 22.91
C PHE A 34 8.21 7.61 24.18
N GLY A 35 9.51 7.34 24.09
CA GLY A 35 10.41 7.30 25.23
C GLY A 35 11.02 8.66 25.58
N VAL A 36 11.50 9.38 24.56
CA VAL A 36 12.29 10.62 24.74
C VAL A 36 11.82 11.78 23.84
N ALA A 37 10.65 11.65 23.20
CA ALA A 37 10.06 12.65 22.30
C ALA A 37 10.90 13.02 21.05
N GLU A 38 11.85 12.17 20.68
CA GLU A 38 12.70 12.37 19.49
C GLU A 38 12.13 11.66 18.25
N LEU A 39 12.47 12.16 17.06
CA LEU A 39 12.07 11.58 15.76
C LEU A 39 10.55 11.42 15.56
N CYS A 40 9.70 12.06 16.37
CA CYS A 40 8.25 12.02 16.23
C CYS A 40 7.76 12.50 14.86
N LYS A 41 8.49 13.41 14.21
CA LYS A 41 8.15 13.86 12.84
C LYS A 41 8.22 12.74 11.82
N ILE A 42 9.18 11.81 11.94
CA ILE A 42 9.32 10.65 11.05
C ILE A 42 8.18 9.67 11.30
N MET A 43 7.83 9.45 12.57
CA MET A 43 6.72 8.58 12.91
C MET A 43 5.38 9.14 12.42
N ASN A 44 5.15 10.44 12.66
CA ASN A 44 3.92 11.11 12.24
C ASN A 44 3.83 11.24 10.72
N SER A 45 4.95 11.42 10.02
CA SER A 45 4.95 11.43 8.54
C SER A 45 4.58 10.07 7.96
N HIS A 46 5.03 8.98 8.57
CA HIS A 46 4.59 7.64 8.18
C HIS A 46 3.08 7.45 8.43
N ILE A 47 2.56 7.85 9.60
CA ILE A 47 1.13 7.72 9.91
C ILE A 47 0.27 8.55 8.94
N ALA A 48 0.59 9.83 8.76
CA ALA A 48 -0.13 10.71 7.83
C ALA A 48 0.01 10.24 6.37
N GLY A 49 1.18 9.70 6.02
CA GLY A 49 1.52 9.17 4.70
C GLY A 49 0.71 7.93 4.29
N VAL A 50 -0.07 7.32 5.19
CA VAL A 50 -0.98 6.20 4.85
C VAL A 50 -2.14 6.66 3.96
N VAL A 51 -2.56 7.93 4.07
CA VAL A 51 -3.78 8.43 3.40
C VAL A 51 -3.66 8.36 1.86
N PRO A 52 -2.62 8.92 1.21
CA PRO A 52 -2.52 8.88 -0.25
C PRO A 52 -2.53 7.47 -0.88
N PRO A 53 -1.70 6.49 -0.46
CA PRO A 53 -1.72 5.15 -1.05
C PRO A 53 -3.05 4.42 -0.81
N THR A 54 -3.70 4.68 0.33
CA THR A 54 -5.02 4.11 0.63
C THR A 54 -6.07 4.63 -0.35
N LEU A 55 -6.16 5.95 -0.51
CA LEU A 55 -7.12 6.57 -1.44
C LEU A 55 -6.87 6.13 -2.89
N ALA A 56 -5.61 6.08 -3.33
CA ALA A 56 -5.27 5.64 -4.67
C ALA A 56 -5.66 4.16 -4.92
N THR A 57 -5.40 3.29 -3.93
CA THR A 57 -5.77 1.87 -4.01
C THR A 57 -7.28 1.67 -4.01
N LEU A 58 -8.02 2.37 -3.15
CA LEU A 58 -9.49 2.30 -3.13
C LEU A 58 -10.11 2.88 -4.40
N ALA A 59 -9.56 3.98 -4.93
CA ALA A 59 -9.99 4.54 -6.21
C ALA A 59 -9.79 3.52 -7.33
N LEU A 60 -8.67 2.79 -7.35
CA LEU A 60 -8.43 1.71 -8.30
C LEU A 60 -9.51 0.61 -8.21
N VAL A 61 -9.82 0.15 -6.99
CA VAL A 61 -10.86 -0.86 -6.73
C VAL A 61 -12.22 -0.39 -7.26
N VAL A 62 -12.64 0.82 -6.88
CA VAL A 62 -13.92 1.40 -7.31
C VAL A 62 -13.98 1.52 -8.83
N MET A 63 -12.91 2.02 -9.47
CA MET A 63 -12.84 2.11 -10.92
C MET A 63 -12.90 0.74 -11.60
N ALA A 64 -12.25 -0.28 -11.03
CA ALA A 64 -12.28 -1.64 -11.56
C ALA A 64 -13.69 -2.26 -11.50
N TRP A 65 -14.48 -1.94 -10.47
CA TRP A 65 -15.88 -2.35 -10.36
C TRP A 65 -16.79 -1.59 -11.34
N ARG A 66 -16.54 -0.29 -11.54
CA ARG A 66 -17.32 0.56 -12.46
C ARG A 66 -16.99 0.29 -13.93
N THR A 67 -15.85 -0.32 -14.24
CA THR A 67 -15.45 -0.62 -15.61
C THR A 67 -16.13 -1.91 -16.09
N SER A 68 -17.10 -1.76 -16.99
CA SER A 68 -17.74 -2.87 -17.70
C SER A 68 -16.72 -3.60 -18.58
N ALA A 69 -16.87 -4.92 -18.72
CA ALA A 69 -15.99 -5.77 -19.53
C ALA A 69 -14.49 -5.73 -19.16
N LEU A 70 -14.15 -5.35 -17.92
CA LEU A 70 -12.78 -5.47 -17.42
C LEU A 70 -12.36 -6.95 -17.33
N HIS A 71 -11.15 -7.27 -17.79
CA HIS A 71 -10.61 -8.62 -17.72
C HIS A 71 -10.68 -9.20 -16.29
N PRO A 72 -11.17 -10.44 -16.08
CA PRO A 72 -11.41 -10.99 -14.74
C PRO A 72 -10.17 -10.98 -13.83
N LEU A 73 -8.98 -11.22 -14.39
CA LEU A 73 -7.71 -11.15 -13.65
C LEU A 73 -7.45 -9.75 -13.09
N LEU A 74 -7.67 -8.69 -13.86
CA LEU A 74 -7.49 -7.31 -13.40
C LEU A 74 -8.47 -6.97 -12.27
N ARG A 75 -9.72 -7.43 -12.38
CA ARG A 75 -10.71 -7.26 -11.31
C ARG A 75 -10.31 -8.01 -10.04
N LYS A 76 -9.80 -9.24 -10.16
CA LYS A 76 -9.30 -10.03 -9.04
C LYS A 76 -8.09 -9.37 -8.37
N LEU A 77 -7.13 -8.88 -9.15
CA LEU A 77 -5.96 -8.16 -8.63
C LEU A 77 -6.37 -6.86 -7.91
N ALA A 78 -7.30 -6.08 -8.48
CA ALA A 78 -7.83 -4.89 -7.81
C ALA A 78 -8.47 -5.25 -6.45
N ASN A 79 -9.31 -6.29 -6.40
CA ASN A 79 -9.91 -6.76 -5.16
C ASN A 79 -8.87 -7.20 -4.13
N TRP A 80 -7.83 -7.92 -4.55
CA TRP A 80 -6.72 -8.29 -3.66
C TRP A 80 -5.97 -7.06 -3.15
N SER A 81 -5.71 -6.06 -3.99
CA SER A 81 -5.13 -4.79 -3.53
C SER A 81 -6.01 -4.12 -2.48
N GLY A 82 -7.33 -4.12 -2.66
CA GLY A 82 -8.30 -3.62 -1.67
C GLY A 82 -8.24 -4.38 -0.34
N LEU A 83 -8.20 -5.71 -0.37
CA LEU A 83 -8.07 -6.51 0.84
C LEU A 83 -6.73 -6.29 1.55
N LEU A 84 -5.62 -6.29 0.78
CA LEU A 84 -4.28 -6.12 1.30
C LEU A 84 -4.06 -4.74 1.93
N VAL A 85 -4.62 -3.66 1.37
CA VAL A 85 -4.50 -2.33 1.99
C VAL A 85 -5.28 -2.23 3.31
N LEU A 86 -6.43 -2.89 3.42
CA LEU A 86 -7.18 -2.97 4.69
C LEU A 86 -6.42 -3.79 5.74
N ALA A 87 -5.84 -4.92 5.33
CA ALA A 87 -4.97 -5.72 6.20
C ALA A 87 -3.74 -4.91 6.66
N GLN A 88 -3.12 -4.14 5.75
CA GLN A 88 -1.98 -3.30 6.07
C GLN A 88 -2.31 -2.25 7.13
N ILE A 89 -3.42 -1.53 6.98
CA ILE A 89 -3.87 -0.53 7.97
C ILE A 89 -4.13 -1.20 9.32
N SER A 90 -4.81 -2.34 9.32
CA SER A 90 -5.13 -3.09 10.54
C SER A 90 -3.86 -3.53 11.28
N LEU A 91 -2.91 -4.14 10.56
CA LEU A 91 -1.62 -4.56 11.10
C LEU A 91 -0.79 -3.36 11.58
N GLY A 92 -0.78 -2.25 10.84
CA GLY A 92 -0.08 -1.03 11.23
C GLY A 92 -0.63 -0.44 12.53
N VAL A 93 -1.96 -0.38 12.67
CA VAL A 93 -2.62 0.06 13.91
C VAL A 93 -2.29 -0.87 15.07
N MET A 94 -2.35 -2.19 14.88
CA MET A 94 -2.00 -3.16 15.93
C MET A 94 -0.53 -3.02 16.34
N THR A 95 0.39 -2.91 15.37
CA THR A 95 1.83 -2.73 15.59
C THR A 95 2.12 -1.46 16.37
N PHE A 96 1.44 -0.36 16.04
CA PHE A 96 1.53 0.91 16.76
C PHE A 96 1.01 0.81 18.20
N ARG A 97 -0.20 0.27 18.38
CA ARG A 97 -0.87 0.15 19.68
C ARG A 97 -0.10 -0.74 20.64
N LEU A 98 0.48 -1.82 20.12
CA LEU A 98 1.30 -2.77 20.87
C LEU A 98 2.78 -2.36 20.92
N ARG A 99 3.12 -1.13 20.50
CA ARG A 99 4.45 -0.54 20.63
C ARG A 99 5.58 -1.45 20.14
N LEU A 100 5.39 -2.10 18.99
CA LEU A 100 6.33 -3.07 18.39
C LEU A 100 6.70 -4.29 19.27
N GLN A 101 5.97 -4.56 20.35
CA GLN A 101 6.28 -5.68 21.27
C GLN A 101 6.10 -7.06 20.63
N ILE A 102 5.32 -7.16 19.54
CA ILE A 102 5.10 -8.40 18.81
C ILE A 102 5.79 -8.32 17.45
N GLU A 103 6.98 -8.90 17.36
CA GLU A 103 7.81 -8.89 16.15
C GLU A 103 7.06 -9.46 14.93
N LEU A 104 6.26 -10.51 15.15
CA LEU A 104 5.49 -11.15 14.08
C LEU A 104 4.46 -10.20 13.45
N LEU A 105 3.90 -9.24 14.20
CA LEU A 105 3.01 -8.23 13.63
C LEU A 105 3.78 -7.29 12.71
N THR A 106 4.99 -6.89 13.10
CA THR A 106 5.87 -6.04 12.29
C THR A 106 6.32 -6.74 11.01
N VAL A 107 6.73 -8.01 11.11
CA VAL A 107 7.10 -8.84 9.95
C VAL A 107 5.89 -9.03 9.03
N SER A 108 4.72 -9.32 9.60
CA SER A 108 3.47 -9.47 8.85
C SER A 108 3.08 -8.16 8.15
N HIS A 109 3.24 -7.02 8.82
CA HIS A 109 2.99 -5.70 8.25
C HIS A 109 3.93 -5.40 7.07
N GLN A 110 5.20 -5.78 7.13
CA GLN A 110 6.12 -5.63 5.98
C GLN A 110 5.77 -6.60 4.85
N ALA A 111 5.46 -7.86 5.16
CA ALA A 111 5.11 -8.87 4.17
C ALA A 111 3.83 -8.52 3.41
N VAL A 112 2.78 -8.07 4.11
CA VAL A 112 1.54 -7.60 3.49
C VAL A 112 1.77 -6.34 2.66
N GLY A 113 2.61 -5.40 3.13
CA GLY A 113 3.01 -4.22 2.35
C GLY A 113 3.71 -4.58 1.04
N ALA A 114 4.64 -5.55 1.08
CA ALA A 114 5.31 -6.07 -0.12
C ALA A 114 4.34 -6.78 -1.07
N ALA A 115 3.42 -7.58 -0.54
CA ALA A 115 2.38 -8.25 -1.33
C ALA A 115 1.43 -7.25 -1.99
N LEU A 116 1.04 -6.19 -1.29
CA LEU A 116 0.22 -5.09 -1.84
C LEU A 116 0.94 -4.41 -3.01
N LEU A 117 2.21 -4.03 -2.81
CA LEU A 117 3.03 -3.42 -3.86
C LEU A 117 3.14 -4.34 -5.08
N GLY A 118 3.50 -5.61 -4.88
CA GLY A 118 3.61 -6.59 -5.96
C GLY A 118 2.29 -6.78 -6.72
N THR A 119 1.16 -6.82 -6.01
CA THR A 119 -0.17 -6.92 -6.62
C THR A 119 -0.50 -5.69 -7.47
N LEU A 120 -0.20 -4.48 -6.99
CA LEU A 120 -0.42 -3.24 -7.73
C LEU A 120 0.50 -3.12 -8.96
N VAL A 121 1.76 -3.56 -8.85
CA VAL A 121 2.68 -3.63 -9.98
C VAL A 121 2.19 -4.62 -11.01
N ALA A 122 1.79 -5.83 -10.60
CA ALA A 122 1.24 -6.84 -11.51
C ALA A 122 -0.03 -6.35 -12.21
N PHE A 123 -0.96 -5.73 -11.48
CA PHE A 123 -2.14 -5.08 -12.05
C PHE A 123 -1.74 -4.05 -13.11
N THR A 124 -0.79 -3.17 -12.77
CA THR A 124 -0.36 -2.07 -13.63
C THR A 124 0.26 -2.58 -14.93
N VAL A 125 1.17 -3.55 -14.84
CA VAL A 125 1.85 -4.13 -16.01
C VAL A 125 0.85 -4.82 -16.94
N ILE A 126 -0.05 -5.64 -16.40
CA ILE A 126 -1.08 -6.32 -17.20
C ILE A 126 -2.03 -5.30 -17.84
N ALA A 127 -2.48 -4.28 -17.10
CA ALA A 127 -3.37 -3.25 -17.62
C ALA A 127 -2.72 -2.36 -18.69
N LEU A 128 -1.40 -2.11 -18.60
CA LEU A 128 -0.64 -1.42 -19.64
C LEU A 128 -0.52 -2.28 -20.90
N ARG A 129 -0.24 -3.57 -20.74
CA ARG A 129 -0.16 -4.53 -21.86
C ARG A 129 -1.50 -4.66 -22.59
N ASP A 130 -2.60 -4.84 -21.86
CA ASP A 130 -3.95 -4.93 -22.45
C ASP A 130 -4.31 -3.66 -23.24
N ARG A 131 -3.87 -2.49 -22.75
CA ARG A 131 -4.05 -1.22 -23.45
C ARG A 131 -3.23 -1.12 -24.74
N GLN A 132 -2.03 -1.70 -24.79
CA GLN A 132 -1.21 -1.72 -26.01
C GLN A 132 -1.83 -2.62 -27.06
N PHE A 133 -2.29 -3.82 -26.70
CA PHE A 133 -2.98 -4.72 -27.63
C PHE A 133 -4.29 -4.13 -28.18
N ALA A 134 -5.05 -3.38 -27.36
CA ALA A 134 -6.27 -2.71 -27.83
C ALA A 134 -6.01 -1.52 -28.78
N LYS A 135 -4.76 -1.10 -28.99
CA LYS A 135 -4.37 -0.02 -29.90
C LYS A 135 -3.69 -0.51 -31.19
N ALA A 136 -3.24 -1.77 -31.21
CA ALA A 136 -2.65 -2.42 -32.39
C ALA A 136 -3.77 -2.94 -33.30
#